data_AF-A0A7S3DMT7-F1
#
_entry.id   AF-A0A7S3DMT7-F1
#
_cell.length_a   1.000
_cell.length_b   1.000
_cell.length_c   1.000
_cell.angle_alpha   90.00
_cell.angle_beta   90.00
_cell.angle_gamma   90.00
#
_symmetry.space_group_name_H-M   'P 1'
#
loop_
_entity.id
_entity.type
_entity.pdbx_description
1 polymer ?
#
loop_
_entity_poly.entity_id
_entity_poly.type
_entity_poly.pdbx_seq_one_letter_code
_entity_poly.pdbx_strand_id
1 'polypeptide(L)'
;MGKRKVLSIYDTREEAIDKWWAIFSLKCDFEGEALAWGPTIVNGLVYLAYGGAKMILIMEIRTLEGTWETVLRIPRDGHVKDLDWGTNGLLAAGIDDGTVSIIDLSYLQSGVAVNEKDYNWQRQALTCFTEIRRNRGKNCIQAVKWIPSAPGSDSLLAVGGTDGEVEIVDLTERRRCRGYTKRRNDNTNNSNDPLHPKSMVACGGLT
;
A
#
# COMPACT_ATOMS: atom_id res chain seq x y z
N MET A 1 4.83 16.63 7.36
CA MET A 1 5.62 15.39 7.32
C MET A 1 6.79 15.50 8.29
N GLY A 2 7.00 14.45 9.09
CA GLY A 2 7.92 14.48 10.24
C GLY A 2 9.38 14.41 9.81
N LYS A 3 10.16 15.47 10.05
CA LYS A 3 11.63 15.49 9.91
C LYS A 3 12.35 14.68 11.00
N ARG A 4 11.62 13.84 11.71
CA ARG A 4 12.10 13.03 12.82
C ARG A 4 11.59 11.62 12.56
N LYS A 5 12.42 10.63 12.85
CA LYS A 5 12.07 9.20 12.83
C LYS A 5 11.12 8.84 13.97
N VAL A 6 10.04 9.60 14.11
CA VAL A 6 9.03 9.48 15.13
C VAL A 6 7.67 9.63 14.47
N LEU A 7 6.82 8.61 14.64
CA LEU A 7 5.41 8.67 14.31
C LEU A 7 4.63 8.93 15.60
N SER A 8 3.79 9.96 15.61
CA SER A 8 2.94 10.29 16.75
C SER A 8 1.48 10.25 16.34
N ILE A 9 0.66 9.61 17.15
CA ILE A 9 -0.79 9.55 16.97
C ILE A 9 -1.43 10.44 18.02
N TYR A 10 -2.34 11.31 17.58
CA TYR A 10 -2.99 12.29 18.43
C TYR A 10 -4.48 11.98 18.56
N ASP A 11 -5.02 12.28 19.73
CA ASP A 11 -6.45 12.36 19.96
C ASP A 11 -6.94 13.73 19.48
N THR A 12 -7.87 13.71 18.53
CA THR A 12 -8.40 14.90 17.88
C THR A 12 -9.89 15.11 18.17
N ARG A 13 -10.43 14.51 19.25
CA ARG A 13 -11.84 14.67 19.66
C ARG A 13 -12.22 16.10 19.97
N GLU A 14 -11.27 16.89 20.47
CA GLU A 14 -11.44 18.32 20.69
C GLU A 14 -11.21 19.07 19.37
N GLU A 15 -12.08 20.04 19.05
CA GLU A 15 -11.93 20.86 17.84
C GLU A 15 -10.65 21.72 17.88
N ALA A 16 -10.25 22.15 19.07
CA ALA A 16 -9.11 23.03 19.27
C ALA A 16 -7.79 22.24 19.24
N ILE A 17 -6.89 22.58 18.32
CA ILE A 17 -5.62 21.86 18.08
C ILE A 17 -4.70 21.87 19.31
N ASP A 18 -4.72 22.94 20.09
CA ASP A 18 -3.96 23.07 21.33
C ASP A 18 -4.42 22.11 22.43
N LYS A 19 -5.63 21.55 22.30
CA LYS A 19 -6.14 20.50 23.16
C LYS A 19 -5.88 19.09 22.64
N TRP A 20 -5.33 18.95 21.43
CA TRP A 20 -4.91 17.65 20.93
C TRP A 20 -3.75 17.15 21.77
N TRP A 21 -3.80 15.88 22.15
CA TRP A 21 -2.74 15.26 22.93
C TRP A 21 -2.27 13.98 22.26
N ALA A 22 -0.98 13.69 22.37
CA ALA A 22 -0.40 12.50 21.77
C ALA A 22 -0.83 11.26 22.56
N ILE A 23 -1.60 10.38 21.92
CA ILE A 23 -1.99 9.08 22.47
C ILE A 23 -0.74 8.22 22.67
N PHE A 24 0.10 8.17 21.63
CA PHE A 24 1.40 7.51 21.71
C PHE A 24 2.37 8.04 20.65
N SER A 25 3.64 7.69 20.82
CA SER A 25 4.70 7.99 19.87
C SER A 25 5.63 6.81 19.69
N LEU A 26 6.05 6.62 18.45
CA LEU A 26 6.76 5.47 17.95
C LEU A 26 8.08 5.92 17.35
N LYS A 27 9.19 5.37 17.83
CA LYS A 27 10.48 5.56 17.15
C LYS A 27 10.54 4.64 15.94
N CYS A 28 10.72 5.22 14.76
CA CYS A 28 10.79 4.51 13.50
C CYS A 28 12.25 4.33 13.06
N ASP A 29 12.49 3.35 12.19
CA ASP A 29 13.82 3.09 11.63
C ASP A 29 14.19 4.13 10.54
N PHE A 30 13.16 4.75 9.93
CA PHE A 30 13.25 5.71 8.84
C PHE A 30 12.30 6.90 9.04
N GLU A 31 12.48 7.94 8.24
CA GLU A 31 11.57 9.10 8.19
C GLU A 31 10.35 8.76 7.32
N GLY A 32 9.17 8.93 7.88
CA GLY A 32 7.91 8.65 7.19
C GLY A 32 7.56 9.73 6.20
N GLU A 33 7.29 9.30 4.97
CA GLU A 33 6.84 10.14 3.86
C GLU A 33 5.35 9.90 3.55
N ALA A 34 4.80 8.74 3.92
CA ALA A 34 3.42 8.39 3.62
C ALA A 34 2.74 7.67 4.78
N LEU A 35 1.42 7.85 4.92
CA LEU A 35 0.61 7.13 5.90
C LEU A 35 -0.78 6.86 5.33
N ALA A 36 -1.34 5.70 5.64
CA ALA A 36 -2.72 5.36 5.28
C ALA A 36 -3.35 4.50 6.38
N TRP A 37 -4.47 4.95 6.91
CA TRP A 37 -5.27 4.16 7.83
C TRP A 37 -5.95 3.02 7.09
N GLY A 38 -5.81 1.81 7.61
CA GLY A 38 -6.61 0.69 7.16
C GLY A 38 -8.08 0.88 7.51
N PRO A 39 -8.99 0.16 6.85
CA PRO A 39 -10.41 0.22 7.17
C PRO A 39 -10.64 -0.17 8.63
N THR A 40 -11.53 0.55 9.29
CA THR A 40 -11.84 0.36 10.71
C THR A 40 -12.33 -1.05 10.96
N ILE A 41 -11.68 -1.73 11.91
CA ILE A 41 -12.11 -3.05 12.37
C ILE A 41 -12.83 -2.86 13.71
N VAL A 42 -13.86 -3.68 13.91
CA VAL A 42 -14.72 -3.66 15.10
C VAL A 42 -13.88 -4.07 16.34
N ASN A 43 -14.23 -3.54 17.51
CA ASN A 43 -13.60 -3.82 18.81
C ASN A 43 -12.21 -3.20 19.05
N GLY A 44 -11.93 -2.04 18.46
CA GLY A 44 -10.74 -1.24 18.82
C GLY A 44 -9.43 -1.73 18.19
N LEU A 45 -9.48 -2.69 17.29
CA LEU A 45 -8.36 -3.08 16.43
C LEU A 45 -8.31 -2.16 15.21
N VAL A 46 -7.17 -1.54 14.94
CA VAL A 46 -6.96 -0.67 13.77
C VAL A 46 -5.61 -0.97 13.16
N TYR A 47 -5.50 -0.87 11.84
CA TYR A 47 -4.21 -0.98 11.15
C TYR A 47 -3.80 0.35 10.54
N LEU A 48 -2.49 0.60 10.53
CA LEU A 48 -1.88 1.78 9.93
C LEU A 48 -0.73 1.34 9.03
N ALA A 49 -0.79 1.74 7.77
CA ALA A 49 0.34 1.64 6.86
C ALA A 49 1.20 2.89 6.99
N TYR A 50 2.51 2.70 7.15
CA TYR A 50 3.50 3.76 7.27
C TYR A 50 4.62 3.53 6.28
N GLY A 51 4.79 4.46 5.35
CA GLY A 51 5.73 4.37 4.23
C GLY A 51 6.82 5.43 4.34
N GLY A 52 8.03 5.06 3.97
CA GLY A 52 9.15 5.99 3.92
C GLY A 52 10.45 5.23 3.66
N ALA A 53 11.42 5.93 3.06
CA ALA A 53 12.58 5.25 2.45
C ALA A 53 12.10 4.03 1.63
N LYS A 54 12.85 2.94 1.65
CA LYS A 54 12.59 1.72 0.88
C LYS A 54 11.68 0.70 1.58
N MET A 55 10.73 1.18 2.39
CA MET A 55 9.95 0.30 3.26
C MET A 55 8.53 0.78 3.50
N ILE A 56 7.61 -0.18 3.59
CA ILE A 56 6.27 -0.01 4.14
C ILE A 56 6.17 -0.86 5.40
N LEU A 57 5.73 -0.26 6.50
CA LEU A 57 5.40 -0.94 7.74
C LEU A 57 3.89 -1.03 7.87
N ILE A 58 3.38 -2.19 8.24
CA ILE A 58 2.00 -2.34 8.70
C ILE A 58 2.03 -2.47 10.21
N MET A 59 1.35 -1.55 10.89
CA MET A 59 1.22 -1.54 12.34
C MET A 59 -0.18 -1.96 12.72
N GLU A 60 -0.26 -2.90 13.65
CA GLU A 60 -1.48 -3.20 14.40
C GLU A 60 -1.54 -2.28 15.60
N ILE A 61 -2.69 -1.63 15.81
CA ILE A 61 -2.94 -0.70 16.90
C ILE A 61 -4.18 -1.22 17.64
N ARG A 62 -3.99 -1.54 18.91
CA ARG A 62 -5.06 -2.00 19.80
C ARG A 62 -5.46 -0.87 20.72
N THR A 63 -6.49 -0.14 20.30
CA THR A 63 -6.88 1.13 20.92
C THR A 63 -7.45 0.99 22.32
N LEU A 64 -8.05 -0.16 22.66
CA LEU A 64 -8.57 -0.42 24.01
C LEU A 64 -7.45 -0.77 24.99
N GLU A 65 -6.46 -1.53 24.53
CA GLU A 65 -5.28 -1.93 25.29
C GLU A 65 -4.20 -0.84 25.32
N GLY A 66 -4.27 0.14 24.42
CA GLY A 66 -3.26 1.19 24.26
C GLY A 66 -1.92 0.65 23.76
N THR A 67 -1.92 -0.47 23.04
CA THR A 67 -0.71 -1.14 22.54
C THR A 67 -0.65 -1.10 21.02
N TRP A 68 0.55 -1.34 20.49
CA TRP A 68 0.77 -1.43 19.06
C TRP A 68 1.95 -2.38 18.77
N GLU A 69 1.97 -2.94 17.56
CA GLU A 69 3.09 -3.73 17.08
C GLU A 69 3.24 -3.62 15.57
N THR A 70 4.47 -3.73 15.07
CA THR A 70 4.72 -3.88 13.63
C THR A 70 4.47 -5.33 13.24
N VAL A 71 3.41 -5.56 12.47
CA VAL A 71 3.01 -6.92 12.06
C VAL A 71 3.57 -7.31 10.69
N LEU A 72 3.90 -6.33 9.83
CA LEU A 72 4.53 -6.59 8.54
C LEU A 72 5.57 -5.53 8.20
N ARG A 73 6.60 -5.98 7.48
CA ARG A 73 7.62 -5.13 6.87
C ARG A 73 7.74 -5.51 5.40
N ILE A 74 7.49 -4.56 4.52
CA ILE A 74 7.41 -4.79 3.08
C ILE A 74 8.48 -3.93 2.40
N PRO A 75 9.62 -4.51 1.99
CA PRO A 75 10.67 -3.77 1.31
C PRO A 75 10.25 -3.32 -0.08
N ARG A 76 10.81 -2.21 -0.54
CA ARG A 76 10.60 -1.63 -1.88
C ARG A 76 11.91 -1.20 -2.51
N ASP A 77 11.93 -1.10 -3.83
CA ASP A 77 13.15 -0.75 -4.58
C ASP A 77 13.46 0.76 -4.51
N GLY A 78 12.42 1.59 -4.31
CA GLY A 78 12.51 3.06 -4.21
C GLY A 78 11.83 3.63 -2.96
N HIS A 79 11.89 4.96 -2.80
CA HIS A 79 11.22 5.65 -1.71
C HIS A 79 9.69 5.58 -1.86
N VAL A 80 9.00 5.19 -0.80
CA VAL A 80 7.54 5.23 -0.74
C VAL A 80 7.10 6.68 -0.55
N LYS A 81 6.38 7.24 -1.52
CA LYS A 81 5.96 8.65 -1.57
C LYS A 81 4.52 8.87 -1.15
N ASP A 82 3.65 7.91 -1.44
CA ASP A 82 2.26 7.97 -1.03
C ASP A 82 1.71 6.59 -0.75
N LEU A 83 0.69 6.53 0.11
CA LEU A 83 -0.03 5.33 0.49
C LEU A 83 -1.52 5.62 0.50
N ASP A 84 -2.31 4.65 0.05
CA ASP A 84 -3.76 4.73 0.17
C ASP A 84 -4.36 3.34 0.37
N TRP A 85 -5.13 3.17 1.44
CA TRP A 85 -5.71 1.89 1.82
C TRP A 85 -7.19 1.85 1.44
N GLY A 86 -7.52 1.00 0.47
CA GLY A 86 -8.88 0.79 0.01
C GLY A 86 -9.72 0.01 1.02
N THR A 87 -11.03 0.19 0.94
CA THR A 87 -12.04 -0.49 1.78
C THR A 87 -12.03 -2.01 1.63
N ASN A 88 -11.62 -2.53 0.48
CA ASN A 88 -11.46 -3.95 0.19
C ASN A 88 -10.16 -4.57 0.76
N GLY A 89 -9.36 -3.78 1.48
CA GLY A 89 -8.12 -4.24 2.10
C GLY A 89 -6.91 -4.20 1.17
N LEU A 90 -7.04 -3.64 -0.03
CA LEU A 90 -5.90 -3.39 -0.91
C LEU A 90 -5.20 -2.09 -0.51
N LEU A 91 -3.89 -2.16 -0.29
CA LEU A 91 -3.04 -1.00 -0.07
C LEU A 91 -2.35 -0.63 -1.40
N ALA A 92 -2.53 0.59 -1.87
CA ALA A 92 -1.77 1.15 -2.97
C ALA A 92 -0.59 1.94 -2.42
N ALA A 93 0.58 1.80 -3.05
CA ALA A 93 1.78 2.52 -2.73
C ALA A 93 2.38 3.15 -3.98
N GLY A 94 2.59 4.47 -3.95
CA GLY A 94 3.34 5.21 -4.96
C GLY A 94 4.83 5.23 -4.60
N ILE A 95 5.68 4.87 -5.55
CA ILE A 95 7.14 4.77 -5.36
C ILE A 95 7.84 5.77 -6.29
N ASP A 96 8.95 6.33 -5.82
CA ASP A 96 9.74 7.32 -6.55
C ASP A 96 10.44 6.79 -7.81
N ASP A 97 10.54 5.47 -7.95
CA ASP A 97 11.06 4.80 -9.14
C ASP A 97 9.99 4.62 -10.24
N GLY A 98 8.83 5.26 -10.10
CA GLY A 98 7.72 5.19 -11.05
C GLY A 98 6.88 3.92 -10.96
N THR A 99 7.03 3.15 -9.88
CA THR A 99 6.21 1.97 -9.59
C THR A 99 5.02 2.35 -8.72
N VAL A 100 3.85 1.82 -9.07
CA VAL A 100 2.71 1.68 -8.16
C VAL A 100 2.65 0.22 -7.73
N SER A 101 2.80 -0.05 -6.43
CA SER A 101 2.60 -1.38 -5.86
C SER A 101 1.21 -1.48 -5.25
N ILE A 102 0.49 -2.55 -5.57
CA ILE A 102 -0.77 -2.91 -4.91
C ILE A 102 -0.50 -4.12 -4.04
N ILE A 103 -0.83 -4.03 -2.76
CA ILE A 103 -0.55 -5.04 -1.74
C ILE A 103 -1.89 -5.53 -1.20
N ASP A 104 -2.09 -6.84 -1.20
CA ASP A 104 -3.32 -7.43 -0.67
C ASP A 104 -3.17 -7.66 0.84
N LEU A 105 -3.90 -6.87 1.62
CA LEU A 105 -3.97 -6.94 3.08
C LEU A 105 -5.40 -7.25 3.56
N SER A 106 -6.27 -7.75 2.68
CA SER A 106 -7.67 -8.08 2.99
C SER A 106 -7.80 -9.04 4.17
N TYR A 107 -6.84 -9.95 4.33
CA TYR A 107 -6.81 -10.87 5.47
C TYR A 107 -6.71 -10.18 6.84
N LEU A 108 -6.21 -8.93 6.92
CA LEU A 108 -6.16 -8.16 8.18
C LEU A 108 -7.54 -7.70 8.62
N GLN A 109 -8.51 -7.64 7.72
CA GLN A 109 -9.89 -7.25 8.03
C GLN A 109 -10.69 -8.32 8.79
N SER A 110 -10.09 -9.46 9.10
CA SER A 110 -10.77 -10.58 9.75
C SER A 110 -11.24 -10.30 11.19
N GLY A 111 -10.87 -9.17 11.80
CA GLY A 111 -11.18 -8.90 13.21
C GLY A 111 -10.29 -9.62 14.22
N VAL A 112 -9.31 -10.39 13.73
CA VAL A 112 -8.40 -11.18 14.57
C VAL A 112 -7.01 -10.57 14.46
N ALA A 113 -6.35 -10.39 15.59
CA ALA A 113 -5.00 -9.86 15.64
C ALA A 113 -4.00 -10.79 14.95
N VAL A 114 -2.91 -10.25 14.43
CA VAL A 114 -1.94 -11.05 13.67
C VAL A 114 -1.24 -12.11 14.52
N ASN A 115 -1.00 -11.81 15.80
CA ASN A 115 -0.40 -12.78 16.74
C ASN A 115 -1.35 -13.91 17.15
N GLU A 116 -2.65 -13.76 16.92
CA GLU A 116 -3.69 -14.78 17.15
C GLU A 116 -3.95 -15.64 15.91
N LYS A 117 -3.35 -15.30 14.76
CA LYS A 117 -3.48 -16.06 13.51
C LYS A 117 -2.46 -17.18 13.43
N ASP A 118 -2.87 -18.31 12.85
CA ASP A 118 -1.99 -19.44 12.56
C ASP A 118 -0.81 -19.02 11.65
N TYR A 119 0.37 -19.59 11.89
CA TYR A 119 1.63 -19.28 11.22
C TYR A 119 1.55 -19.42 9.69
N ASN A 120 0.72 -20.34 9.20
CA ASN A 120 0.47 -20.52 7.77
C ASN A 120 -0.24 -19.31 7.12
N TRP A 121 -1.07 -18.58 7.87
CA TRP A 121 -1.76 -17.37 7.41
C TRP A 121 -0.81 -16.18 7.33
N GLN A 122 0.15 -16.07 8.24
CA GLN A 122 1.17 -15.02 8.23
C GLN A 122 2.05 -15.07 6.97
N ARG A 123 2.19 -16.25 6.32
CA ARG A 123 2.94 -16.40 5.06
C ARG A 123 2.15 -16.02 3.80
N GLN A 124 0.82 -15.91 3.86
CA GLN A 124 0.03 -15.37 2.73
C GLN A 124 0.16 -13.85 2.59
N ALA A 125 0.68 -13.17 3.63
CA ALA A 125 0.93 -11.74 3.67
C ALA A 125 2.04 -11.24 2.72
N LEU A 126 2.61 -12.10 1.87
CA LEU A 126 3.74 -11.80 1.00
C LEU A 126 3.36 -11.35 -0.43
N THR A 127 2.09 -11.23 -0.76
CA THR A 127 1.71 -10.91 -2.14
C THR A 127 1.59 -9.41 -2.37
N CYS A 128 2.66 -8.83 -2.91
CA CYS A 128 2.47 -7.75 -3.88
C CYS A 128 1.53 -8.28 -4.95
N PHE A 129 0.28 -7.81 -4.90
CA PHE A 129 -0.80 -8.27 -5.76
C PHE A 129 -0.53 -7.87 -7.21
N THR A 130 -0.05 -6.64 -7.42
CA THR A 130 0.41 -6.18 -8.73
C THR A 130 1.41 -5.04 -8.61
N GLU A 131 2.25 -4.88 -9.63
CA GLU A 131 3.10 -3.71 -9.82
C GLU A 131 2.82 -3.10 -11.19
N ILE A 132 2.60 -1.80 -11.20
CA ILE A 132 2.39 -1.01 -12.42
C ILE A 132 3.58 -0.07 -12.54
N ARG A 133 4.39 -0.21 -13.59
CA ARG A 133 5.54 0.65 -13.83
C ARG A 133 5.22 1.69 -14.90
N ARG A 134 5.11 2.96 -14.52
CA ARG A 134 4.92 4.06 -15.48
C ARG A 134 6.22 4.41 -16.18
N ASN A 135 6.15 4.73 -17.46
CA ASN A 135 7.25 5.33 -18.23
C ASN A 135 8.63 4.66 -18.07
N ARG A 136 8.67 3.33 -17.90
CA ARG A 136 9.87 2.52 -17.60
C ARG A 136 10.61 2.92 -16.30
N GLY A 137 9.89 3.51 -15.35
CA GLY A 137 10.40 3.94 -14.05
C GLY A 137 11.15 5.27 -14.05
N LYS A 138 10.85 6.16 -15.00
CA LYS A 138 11.54 7.46 -15.14
C LYS A 138 10.95 8.58 -14.28
N ASN A 139 9.68 8.48 -13.92
CA ASN A 139 8.94 9.55 -13.27
C ASN A 139 8.42 9.05 -11.94
N CYS A 140 8.67 9.81 -10.87
CA CYS A 140 8.27 9.47 -9.52
C CYS A 140 6.74 9.47 -9.42
N ILE A 141 6.16 8.44 -8.78
CA ILE A 141 4.75 8.47 -8.40
C ILE A 141 4.63 9.34 -7.15
N GLN A 142 3.88 10.43 -7.25
CA GLN A 142 3.71 11.39 -6.17
C GLN A 142 2.42 11.16 -5.37
N ALA A 143 1.39 10.61 -6.01
CA ALA A 143 0.10 10.40 -5.37
C ALA A 143 -0.58 9.14 -5.90
N VAL A 144 -1.23 8.43 -4.99
CA VAL A 144 -2.13 7.31 -5.28
C VAL A 144 -3.40 7.48 -4.46
N LYS A 145 -4.56 7.35 -5.10
CA LYS A 145 -5.86 7.40 -4.40
C LYS A 145 -6.86 6.42 -4.98
N TRP A 146 -7.37 5.53 -4.13
CA TRP A 146 -8.52 4.72 -4.44
C TRP A 146 -9.71 5.64 -4.66
N ILE A 147 -10.39 5.47 -5.78
CA ILE A 147 -11.56 6.27 -6.11
C ILE A 147 -12.75 5.62 -5.39
N PRO A 148 -13.35 6.31 -4.39
CA PRO A 148 -14.59 5.83 -3.80
C PRO A 148 -15.62 5.79 -4.91
N SER A 149 -16.17 4.62 -5.17
CA SER A 149 -17.13 4.44 -6.25
C SER A 149 -18.32 3.64 -5.74
N ALA A 150 -19.41 3.68 -6.51
CA ALA A 150 -20.68 3.05 -6.15
C ALA A 150 -20.48 1.58 -5.73
N PRO A 151 -21.39 0.99 -4.93
CA PRO A 151 -21.27 -0.39 -4.47
C PRO A 151 -20.91 -1.34 -5.62
N GLY A 152 -19.73 -1.97 -5.53
CA GLY A 152 -19.20 -2.89 -6.56
C GLY A 152 -18.04 -2.36 -7.41
N SER A 153 -17.55 -1.13 -7.19
CA SER A 153 -16.50 -0.50 -8.02
C SER A 153 -15.17 -0.21 -7.28
N ASP A 154 -14.87 -0.88 -6.15
CA ASP A 154 -13.69 -0.67 -5.28
C ASP A 154 -12.31 -1.00 -5.91
N SER A 155 -12.17 -0.82 -7.21
CA SER A 155 -11.05 -1.25 -8.04
C SER A 155 -10.56 -0.15 -8.98
N LEU A 156 -11.03 1.09 -8.83
CA LEU A 156 -10.47 2.21 -9.58
C LEU A 156 -9.42 2.94 -8.73
N LEU A 157 -8.23 3.13 -9.30
CA LEU A 157 -7.12 3.81 -8.65
C LEU A 157 -6.67 5.00 -9.51
N ALA A 158 -6.69 6.20 -8.93
CA ALA A 158 -6.06 7.37 -9.51
C ALA A 158 -4.56 7.39 -9.16
N VAL A 159 -3.71 7.66 -10.16
CA VAL A 159 -2.26 7.72 -10.01
C VAL A 159 -1.74 9.03 -10.61
N GLY A 160 -0.97 9.79 -9.84
CA GLY A 160 -0.31 11.02 -10.29
C GLY A 160 1.21 10.93 -10.20
N GLY A 161 1.89 11.31 -11.28
CA GLY A 161 3.36 11.33 -11.34
C GLY A 161 3.97 12.73 -11.40
N THR A 162 5.30 12.81 -11.31
CA THR A 162 6.06 14.06 -11.53
C THR A 162 6.05 14.55 -12.97
N ASP A 163 5.52 13.76 -13.91
CA ASP A 163 5.36 14.14 -15.31
C ASP A 163 4.16 15.06 -15.57
N GLY A 164 3.36 15.37 -14.54
CA GLY A 164 2.15 16.17 -14.68
C GLY A 164 0.95 15.39 -15.21
N GLU A 165 1.11 14.09 -15.44
CA GLU A 165 0.08 13.19 -15.93
C GLU A 165 -0.69 12.54 -14.77
N VAL A 166 -1.99 12.33 -14.98
CA VAL A 166 -2.88 11.60 -14.07
C VAL A 166 -3.55 10.45 -14.83
N GLU A 167 -3.48 9.25 -14.28
CA GLU A 167 -4.05 8.03 -14.88
C GLU A 167 -5.11 7.43 -13.97
N ILE A 168 -6.19 6.93 -14.58
CA ILE A 168 -7.14 6.06 -13.89
C ILE A 168 -6.86 4.63 -14.28
N VAL A 169 -6.58 3.83 -13.27
CA VAL A 169 -6.25 2.42 -13.39
C VAL A 169 -7.47 1.61 -12.97
N ASP A 170 -8.03 0.86 -13.91
CA ASP A 170 -9.15 -0.05 -13.65
C ASP A 170 -8.65 -1.45 -13.32
N LEU A 171 -9.02 -1.91 -12.13
CA LEU A 171 -8.61 -3.18 -11.55
C LEU A 171 -9.76 -4.21 -11.49
N THR A 172 -10.93 -3.92 -12.09
CA THR A 172 -12.13 -4.78 -12.07
C THR A 172 -11.98 -6.04 -12.93
N GLU A 173 -11.48 -5.92 -14.17
CA GLU A 173 -11.47 -7.02 -15.15
C GLU A 173 -10.15 -7.81 -15.22
N ARG A 174 -9.32 -7.77 -14.17
CA ARG A 174 -7.97 -8.38 -14.12
C ARG A 174 -7.88 -9.84 -14.61
N ARG A 175 -8.94 -10.63 -14.47
CA ARG A 175 -8.98 -12.03 -14.94
C ARG A 175 -8.95 -12.17 -16.46
N ARG A 176 -9.36 -11.16 -17.24
CA ARG A 176 -9.31 -11.17 -18.71
C ARG A 176 -7.92 -10.96 -19.29
N CYS A 177 -6.99 -10.40 -18.51
CA CYS A 177 -5.59 -10.20 -18.93
C CYS A 177 -4.69 -11.43 -18.68
N ARG A 178 -5.23 -12.53 -18.13
CA ARG A 178 -4.51 -13.82 -18.07
C ARG A 178 -4.30 -14.34 -19.50
N GLY A 179 -3.07 -14.30 -19.99
CA GLY A 179 -2.71 -14.82 -21.32
C GLY A 179 -1.70 -13.98 -22.09
N TYR A 180 -1.47 -12.72 -21.69
CA TYR A 180 -0.41 -11.88 -22.27
C TYR A 180 0.95 -12.17 -21.61
N THR A 181 1.49 -13.36 -21.84
CA THR A 181 2.92 -13.59 -21.65
C THR A 181 3.67 -12.87 -22.76
N LYS A 182 4.69 -12.09 -22.38
CA LYS A 182 5.65 -11.49 -23.32
C LYS A 182 6.09 -12.58 -24.29
N ARG A 183 5.81 -12.45 -25.59
CA ARG A 183 6.40 -13.34 -26.60
C ARG A 183 7.91 -13.25 -26.40
N ARG A 184 8.48 -14.33 -25.87
CA ARG A 184 9.92 -14.52 -25.77
C ARG A 184 10.38 -14.55 -27.23
N ASN A 185 11.08 -13.52 -27.68
CA ASN A 185 11.95 -13.70 -28.82
C ASN A 185 13.03 -14.63 -28.32
N ASP A 186 12.90 -15.91 -28.67
CA ASP A 186 13.90 -16.91 -28.40
C ASP A 186 15.20 -16.47 -29.08
N ASN A 187 16.19 -16.15 -28.26
CA ASN A 187 17.56 -16.56 -28.49
C ASN A 187 18.36 -16.50 -27.18
N THR A 188 18.78 -17.71 -26.79
CA THR A 188 19.94 -18.08 -25.97
C THR A 188 19.91 -17.90 -24.43
N ASN A 189 19.96 -19.08 -23.78
CA ASN A 189 20.77 -19.55 -22.65
C ASN A 189 20.60 -19.00 -21.21
N ASN A 190 20.19 -19.95 -20.35
CA ASN A 190 20.51 -20.14 -18.92
C ASN A 190 20.53 -18.92 -17.97
N SER A 191 19.53 -18.85 -17.10
CA SER A 191 19.71 -18.88 -15.63
C SER A 191 18.35 -18.87 -14.93
N ASN A 192 18.28 -19.55 -13.78
CA ASN A 192 17.11 -19.68 -12.92
C ASN A 192 16.62 -18.30 -12.43
N ASP A 193 15.34 -18.01 -12.63
CA ASP A 193 14.68 -16.82 -12.08
C ASP A 193 13.28 -17.22 -11.57
N PRO A 194 12.91 -16.97 -10.30
CA PRO A 194 11.59 -17.32 -9.79
C PRO A 194 10.53 -16.41 -10.40
N LEU A 195 9.54 -17.02 -11.02
CA LEU A 195 8.41 -16.41 -11.71
C LEU A 195 7.55 -15.55 -10.77
N HIS A 196 7.56 -14.23 -10.97
CA HIS A 196 6.41 -13.38 -10.62
C HIS A 196 5.61 -13.06 -11.90
N PRO A 197 4.30 -13.35 -11.96
CA PRO A 197 3.47 -12.97 -13.09
C PRO A 197 3.28 -11.44 -13.12
N LYS A 198 3.78 -10.79 -14.17
CA LYS A 198 3.47 -9.38 -14.46
C LYS A 198 2.06 -9.31 -15.04
N SER A 199 1.10 -8.76 -14.29
CA SER A 199 -0.24 -8.48 -14.82
C SER A 199 -0.23 -7.20 -15.64
N MET A 200 -0.87 -7.23 -16.80
CA MET A 200 -1.12 -6.05 -17.64
C MET A 200 -2.39 -5.36 -17.13
N VAL A 201 -2.37 -4.03 -17.01
CA VAL A 201 -3.53 -3.22 -16.62
C VAL A 201 -3.80 -2.18 -17.72
N ALA A 202 -5.06 -1.99 -18.08
CA ALA A 202 -5.47 -0.96 -19.03
C ALA A 202 -5.45 0.41 -18.31
N CYS A 203 -4.68 1.35 -18.84
CA CYS A 203 -4.65 2.73 -18.39
C CYS A 203 -5.34 3.58 -19.46
N GLY A 204 -6.41 4.27 -19.10
CA GLY A 204 -7.02 5.29 -19.96
C GLY A 204 -6.40 6.64 -19.65
N GLY A 205 -5.72 7.25 -20.62
CA GLY A 205 -5.29 8.65 -20.53
C GLY A 205 -6.42 9.56 -20.99
N LEU A 206 -6.78 10.55 -20.17
CA LEU A 206 -7.62 11.67 -20.61
C LEU A 206 -6.69 12.80 -21.05
N THR A 207 -6.56 12.97 -22.36
CA THR A 207 -5.91 14.14 -23.00
C THR A 207 -6.86 15.32 -23.11
#